data_AF-A0A4R2CSF0-F1
#
_entry.id   AF-A0A4R2CSF0-F1
#
_cell.length_a   1.000
_cell.length_b   1.000
_cell.length_c   1.000
_cell.angle_alpha   90.00
_cell.angle_beta   90.00
_cell.angle_gamma   90.00
#
_symmetry.space_group_name_H-M   'P 1'
#
loop_
_entity.id
_entity.type
_entity.pdbx_description
1 polymer ?
#
loop_
_entity_poly.entity_id
_entity_poly.type
_entity_poly.pdbx_seq_one_letter_code
_entity_poly.pdbx_strand_id
1 'polypeptide(L)' 'MSESVHEDKALALDDLVDEFGYWNRLPEIESDRFGSFAQLAALYKYAIAHYNDPGIELLLDAISEAQAPN' A
#
# COMPACT_ATOMS: atom_id res chain seq x y z
N MET A 1 20.12 -26.95 -2.23
CA MET A 1 18.96 -26.58 -1.41
C MET A 1 18.84 -25.08 -1.54
N SER A 2 17.95 -24.60 -2.39
CA SER A 2 17.69 -23.17 -2.53
C SER A 2 16.63 -22.85 -1.49
N GLU A 3 17.05 -22.29 -0.36
CA GLU A 3 16.15 -21.57 0.52
C GLU A 3 15.63 -20.38 -0.29
N SER A 4 14.37 -20.47 -0.74
CA SER A 4 13.63 -19.29 -1.19
C SER A 4 13.42 -18.44 0.06
N VAL A 5 14.34 -17.52 0.29
CA VAL A 5 14.14 -16.43 1.23
C VAL A 5 12.92 -15.69 0.71
N HIS A 6 11.76 -15.93 1.34
CA HIS A 6 10.72 -14.93 1.34
C HIS A 6 11.33 -13.75 2.09
N GLU A 7 11.99 -12.85 1.35
CA GLU A 7 12.15 -11.49 1.79
C GLU A 7 10.73 -10.96 1.93
N ASP A 8 10.20 -11.13 3.13
CA ASP A 8 9.12 -10.34 3.71
C ASP A 8 9.66 -8.91 3.69
N LYS A 9 9.64 -8.30 2.51
CA LYS A 9 10.24 -7.00 2.28
C LYS A 9 9.29 -6.03 2.95
N ALA A 10 9.53 -5.75 4.23
CA ALA A 10 8.90 -4.66 4.94
C ALA A 10 8.92 -3.45 4.00
N LEU A 11 7.74 -3.00 3.55
CA LEU A 11 7.61 -1.89 2.63
C LEU A 11 8.40 -0.72 3.20
N ALA A 12 9.41 -0.27 2.47
CA ALA A 12 10.18 0.90 2.89
C ALA A 12 9.27 2.12 2.84
N LEU A 13 9.56 3.14 3.66
CA LEU A 13 8.81 4.41 3.61
C LEU A 13 8.75 5.00 2.19
N ASP A 14 9.85 4.89 1.44
CA ASP A 14 9.93 5.33 0.04
C ASP A 14 8.95 4.54 -0.85
N ASP A 15 8.86 3.21 -0.67
CA ASP A 15 7.90 2.37 -1.40
C ASP A 15 6.45 2.83 -1.10
N LEU A 16 6.14 3.20 0.15
CA LEU A 16 4.81 3.71 0.53
C LEU A 16 4.48 5.07 -0.09
N VAL A 17 5.47 5.95 -0.20
CA VAL A 17 5.31 7.27 -0.83
C VAL A 17 5.04 7.11 -2.33
N ASP A 18 5.71 6.17 -2.99
CA ASP A 18 5.49 5.86 -4.39
C ASP A 18 4.09 5.29 -4.63
N GLU A 19 3.65 4.34 -3.80
CA GLU A 19 2.28 3.80 -3.84
C GLU A 19 1.22 4.90 -3.63
N PHE A 20 1.41 5.76 -2.62
CA PHE A 20 0.53 6.92 -2.42
C PHE A 20 0.47 7.80 -3.67
N GLY A 21 1.62 8.09 -4.27
CA GLY A 21 1.71 8.90 -5.49
C GLY A 21 0.95 8.29 -6.66
N TYR A 22 1.02 6.97 -6.83
CA TYR A 22 0.29 6.24 -7.85
C TYR A 22 -1.23 6.30 -7.62
N TRP A 23 -1.70 5.87 -6.45
CA TRP A 23 -3.13 5.82 -6.12
C TRP A 23 -3.79 7.20 -6.06
N ASN A 24 -3.05 8.24 -5.69
CA ASN A 24 -3.57 9.61 -5.64
C ASN A 24 -3.73 10.23 -7.05
N ARG A 25 -2.97 9.78 -8.05
CA ARG A 25 -3.06 10.27 -9.44
C ARG A 25 -4.03 9.48 -10.30
N LEU A 26 -4.29 8.21 -9.96
CA LEU A 26 -5.20 7.33 -10.68
C LEU A 26 -6.60 7.93 -10.95
N PRO A 27 -7.27 8.63 -10.01
CA PRO A 27 -8.56 9.27 -10.26
C PRO A 27 -8.56 10.32 -11.38
N GLU A 28 -7.40 10.91 -11.69
CA GLU A 28 -7.24 11.87 -12.79
C GLU A 28 -7.12 11.16 -14.15
N ILE A 29 -6.76 9.88 -14.14
CA ILE A 29 -6.43 9.06 -15.31
C ILE A 29 -7.56 8.07 -15.63
N GLU A 30 -8.20 7.54 -14.59
CA GLU A 30 -9.19 6.48 -14.66
C GLU A 30 -10.46 6.81 -13.85
N SER A 31 -11.62 6.35 -14.34
CA SER A 31 -12.88 6.52 -13.63
C SER A 31 -12.96 5.55 -12.45
N ASP A 32 -12.82 6.11 -11.24
CA ASP A 32 -12.94 5.37 -9.99
C ASP A 32 -14.42 5.14 -9.63
N ARG A 33 -15.03 4.15 -10.29
CA ARG A 33 -16.48 3.90 -10.25
C ARG A 33 -17.03 3.67 -8.83
N PHE A 34 -16.16 3.35 -7.85
CA PHE A 34 -16.53 3.08 -6.46
C PHE A 34 -15.70 3.84 -5.41
N GLY A 35 -14.83 4.78 -5.79
CA GLY A 35 -13.98 5.51 -4.85
C GLY A 35 -12.84 4.67 -4.25
N SER A 36 -12.51 3.53 -4.86
CA SER A 36 -11.48 2.60 -4.42
C SER A 36 -10.06 3.18 -4.47
N PHE A 37 -9.74 4.01 -5.48
CA PHE A 37 -8.42 4.64 -5.59
C PHE A 37 -8.24 5.71 -4.51
N ALA A 38 -9.27 6.51 -4.24
CA ALA A 38 -9.25 7.49 -3.17
C ALA A 38 -9.11 6.83 -1.78
N GLN A 39 -9.75 5.67 -1.58
CA GLN A 39 -9.61 4.89 -0.35
C GLN A 39 -8.19 4.33 -0.20
N LEU A 40 -7.61 3.74 -1.25
CA LEU A 40 -6.23 3.25 -1.24
C LEU A 40 -5.24 4.39 -0.98
N ALA A 41 -5.39 5.54 -1.63
CA ALA A 41 -4.55 6.71 -1.38
C ALA A 41 -4.65 7.19 0.08
N ALA A 42 -5.84 7.16 0.68
CA ALA A 42 -6.02 7.52 2.09
C ALA A 42 -5.33 6.53 3.04
N LEU A 43 -5.39 5.22 2.74
CA LEU A 43 -4.75 4.16 3.53
C LEU A 43 -3.22 4.27 3.47
N TYR A 44 -2.64 4.48 2.28
CA TYR A 44 -1.20 4.71 2.14
C TYR A 44 -0.74 6.00 2.83
N LYS A 45 -1.52 7.09 2.71
CA LYS A 45 -1.24 8.34 3.44
C LYS A 45 -1.23 8.13 4.95
N TYR A 46 -2.15 7.33 5.47
CA TYR A 46 -2.18 6.99 6.88
C TYR A 46 -0.96 6.16 7.28
N ALA A 47 -0.61 5.13 6.52
CA ALA A 47 0.56 4.30 6.78
C ALA A 47 1.87 5.10 6.78
N ILE A 48 2.03 6.07 5.86
CA ILE A 48 3.19 6.98 5.83
C ILE A 48 3.25 7.83 7.11
N ALA A 49 2.12 8.42 7.52
CA ALA A 49 2.07 9.29 8.70
C ALA A 49 2.37 8.53 10.00
N HIS A 50 2.10 7.22 10.02
CA HIS A 50 2.22 6.35 11.18
C HIS A 50 3.33 5.30 11.02
N TYR A 51 4.27 5.45 10.08
CA TYR A 51 5.22 4.38 9.69
C TYR A 51 5.99 3.75 10.86
N ASN A 52 6.27 4.51 11.92
CA ASN A 52 6.99 4.03 13.10
C ASN A 52 6.08 3.60 14.26
N ASP A 53 4.77 3.64 14.06
CA ASP A 53 3.80 3.30 15.09
C ASP A 53 3.57 1.77 15.13
N PRO A 54 3.54 1.17 16.32
CA PRO A 54 3.25 -0.25 16.47
C PRO A 54 1.88 -0.60 15.85
N GLY A 55 1.85 -1.65 15.02
CA GLY A 55 0.63 -2.15 14.38
C GLY A 55 0.37 -1.63 12.97
N ILE A 56 1.19 -0.72 12.44
CA ILE A 56 1.10 -0.31 11.02
C ILE A 56 1.44 -1.43 10.06
N GLU A 57 2.29 -2.37 10.45
CA GLU A 57 2.61 -3.58 9.66
C GLU A 57 1.33 -4.37 9.31
N LEU A 58 0.39 -4.53 10.26
CA LEU A 58 -0.89 -5.21 10.00
C LEU A 58 -1.77 -4.49 8.99
N LEU A 59 -1.71 -3.16 8.97
CA LEU A 59 -2.43 -2.37 7.97
C LEU A 59 -1.79 -2.56 6.59
N LEU A 60 -0.46 -2.56 6.50
CA LEU A 60 0.26 -2.77 5.25
C LEU A 60 0.02 -4.16 4.67
N ASP A 61 -0.06 -5.19 5.51
CA ASP A 61 -0.43 -6.54 5.11
C ASP A 61 -1.85 -6.59 4.55
N ALA A 62 -2.82 -6.00 5.27
CA ALA A 62 -4.20 -5.96 4.82
C ALA A 62 -4.38 -5.19 3.49
N ILE A 63 -3.64 -4.09 3.31
CA ILE A 63 -3.61 -3.32 2.06
C ILE A 63 -3.03 -4.16 0.92
N SER A 64 -1.99 -4.96 1.18
CA SER A 64 -1.35 -5.82 0.19
C SER A 64 -2.27 -7.00 -0.20
N GLU A 65 -2.91 -7.64 0.77
CA GLU A 65 -3.89 -8.71 0.52
C GLU A 65 -5.09 -8.21 -0.30
N ALA A 66 -5.58 -7.01 -0.03
CA ALA A 66 -6.70 -6.42 -0.77
C ALA A 66 -6.36 -6.09 -2.23
N GLN A 67 -5.08 -5.90 -2.55
CA GLN A 67 -4.59 -5.60 -3.90
C GLN A 67 -4.14 -6.83 -4.68
N ALA A 68 -3.84 -7.94 -4.01
CA ALA A 68 -3.45 -9.18 -4.67
C ALA A 68 -4.62 -9.70 -5.55
N PRO A 69 -4.42 -9.90 -6.86
CA PRO A 69 -5.45 -10.49 -7.70
C PRO A 69 -5.66 -11.95 -7.28
N ASN A 70 -6.91 -12.31 -6.95
CA ASN A 70 -7.34 -13.71 -6.79
C ASN A 70 -7.24 -14.49 -8.10
#